data_AF-A0AAV7X436-F1
#
_entry.id   AF-A0AAV7X436-F1
#
_cell.length_a   1.000
_cell.length_b   1.000
_cell.length_c   1.000
_cell.angle_alpha   90.00
_cell.angle_beta   90.00
_cell.angle_gamma   90.00
#
_symmetry.space_group_name_H-M   'P 1'
#
loop_
_entity.id
_entity.type
_entity.pdbx_description
1 polymer ?
#
loop_
_entity_poly.entity_id
_entity_poly.type
_entity_poly.pdbx_seq_one_letter_code
_entity_poly.pdbx_strand_id
1 'polypeptide(L)'
;MFGVGLHRAVVTECAARRYRVRSREIAARYLDRPQTAAESAVWWTEYVVRHRGARHLRPVGADMPLYQYLLLDVAAAVLAAAAAALLLLRSLLRALLGLLPLLPRRKEKRQ
;
A
#
# COMPACT_ATOMS: atom_id res chain seq x y z
N MET A 1 32.02 27.64 15.41
CA MET A 1 30.97 26.76 15.96
C MET A 1 29.66 27.49 16.35
N PHE A 2 29.43 28.75 15.93
CA PHE A 2 28.25 29.54 16.35
C PHE A 2 27.21 29.82 15.23
N GLY A 3 27.59 29.73 13.95
CA GLY A 3 26.68 30.10 12.83
C GLY A 3 25.61 29.05 12.47
N VAL A 4 25.84 27.77 12.76
CA VAL A 4 24.94 26.67 12.34
C VAL A 4 23.67 26.62 13.20
N GLY A 5 23.76 27.02 14.47
CA GLY A 5 22.62 27.06 15.40
C GLY A 5 21.60 28.13 15.01
N LEU A 6 22.05 29.31 14.58
CA LEU A 6 21.18 30.42 14.19
C LEU A 6 20.41 30.10 12.90
N HIS A 7 21.09 29.54 11.90
CA HIS A 7 20.44 29.13 10.65
C HIS A 7 19.37 28.06 10.90
N ARG A 8 19.67 27.05 11.74
CA ARG A 8 18.67 26.04 12.13
C ARG A 8 17.49 26.68 12.87
N ALA A 9 17.73 27.53 13.85
CA ALA A 9 16.67 28.19 14.61
C ALA A 9 15.73 29.00 13.71
N VAL A 10 16.28 29.78 12.77
CA VAL A 10 15.48 30.57 11.81
C VAL A 10 14.70 29.67 10.87
N VAL A 11 15.30 28.60 10.32
CA VAL A 11 14.59 27.68 9.42
C VAL A 11 13.48 26.94 10.17
N THR A 12 13.71 26.53 11.41
CA THR A 12 12.72 25.83 12.24
C THR A 12 11.57 26.77 12.63
N GLU A 13 11.85 28.01 13.03
CA GLU A 13 10.82 29.02 13.34
C GLU A 13 10.00 29.38 12.09
N CYS A 14 10.65 29.57 10.95
CA CYS A 14 9.97 29.77 9.66
C CYS A 14 9.11 28.56 9.28
N ALA A 15 9.58 27.33 9.50
CA ALA A 15 8.80 26.12 9.26
C ALA A 15 7.59 26.01 10.19
N ALA A 16 7.77 26.30 11.49
CA ALA A 16 6.71 26.30 12.49
C ALA A 16 5.63 27.36 12.17
N ARG A 17 6.04 28.57 11.75
CA ARG A 17 5.12 29.63 11.31
C ARG A 17 4.32 29.21 10.07
N ARG A 18 4.99 28.68 9.04
CA ARG A 18 4.30 28.18 7.83
C ARG A 18 3.30 27.07 8.16
N TYR A 19 3.66 26.14 9.05
CA TYR A 19 2.76 25.08 9.50
C TYR A 19 1.54 25.63 10.23
N ARG A 20 1.73 26.57 11.17
CA ARG A 20 0.64 27.23 11.90
C ARG A 20 -0.34 27.97 10.99
N VAL A 21 0.17 28.70 9.99
CA VAL A 21 -0.68 29.42 9.03
C VAL A 21 -1.52 28.43 8.23
N ARG A 22 -0.90 27.39 7.65
CA ARG A 22 -1.62 26.36 6.90
C ARG A 22 -2.64 25.60 7.75
N SER A 23 -2.29 25.26 8.99
CA SER A 23 -3.21 24.61 9.94
C SER A 23 -4.44 25.47 10.21
N ARG A 24 -4.26 26.79 10.38
CA ARG A 24 -5.38 27.73 10.56
C ARG A 24 -6.24 27.87 9.31
N GLU A 25 -5.65 27.91 8.13
CA GLU A 25 -6.41 27.96 6.86
C GLU A 25 -7.23 26.69 6.62
N ILE A 26 -6.68 25.51 6.99
CA ILE A 26 -7.40 24.24 6.93
C ILE A 26 -8.51 24.22 7.97
N ALA A 27 -8.25 24.68 9.20
CA ALA A 27 -9.26 24.77 10.25
C ALA A 27 -10.40 25.72 9.86
N ALA A 28 -10.09 26.88 9.27
CA ALA A 28 -11.09 27.83 8.77
C ALA A 28 -11.98 27.17 7.72
N ARG A 29 -11.41 26.48 6.72
CA ARG A 29 -12.18 25.73 5.72
C ARG A 29 -13.02 24.59 6.31
N TYR A 30 -12.54 23.93 7.37
CA TYR A 30 -13.26 22.85 8.03
C TYR A 30 -14.41 23.34 8.93
N LEU A 31 -14.28 24.56 9.45
CA LEU A 31 -15.31 25.25 10.23
C LEU A 31 -16.31 26.01 9.34
N ASP A 32 -15.95 26.28 8.09
CA ASP A 32 -16.78 26.90 7.05
C ASP A 32 -17.79 25.89 6.47
N ARG A 33 -18.54 25.24 7.37
CA ARG A 33 -19.63 24.33 7.04
C ARG A 33 -20.92 24.79 7.71
N PRO A 34 -22.09 24.58 7.08
CA PRO A 34 -23.37 25.08 7.59
C PRO A 34 -23.84 24.38 8.87
N GLN A 35 -23.24 23.25 9.25
CA GLN A 35 -23.60 22.47 10.44
C GLN A 35 -22.40 22.30 11.37
N THR A 36 -22.63 22.48 12.67
CA THR A 36 -21.59 22.27 13.68
C THR A 36 -21.21 20.79 13.80
N ALA A 37 -20.03 20.51 14.37
CA ALA A 37 -19.59 19.14 14.61
C ALA A 37 -20.58 18.32 15.46
N ALA A 38 -21.17 18.96 16.47
CA ALA A 38 -22.14 18.35 17.36
C ALA A 38 -23.44 18.01 16.62
N GLU A 39 -23.98 18.95 15.83
CA GLU A 39 -25.19 18.72 15.04
C GLU A 39 -24.98 17.64 13.98
N SER A 40 -23.83 17.63 13.28
CA SER A 40 -23.51 16.55 12.35
C SER A 40 -23.46 15.18 13.05
N ALA A 41 -22.87 15.10 14.25
CA ALA A 41 -22.81 13.86 15.01
C ALA A 41 -24.20 13.37 15.42
N VAL A 42 -25.06 14.26 15.91
CA VAL A 42 -26.46 13.96 16.25
C VAL A 42 -27.24 13.52 15.01
N TRP A 43 -27.03 14.19 13.88
CA TRP A 43 -27.66 13.82 12.63
C TRP A 43 -27.25 12.42 12.17
N TRP A 44 -25.95 12.08 12.26
CA TRP A 44 -25.47 10.73 11.90
C TRP A 44 -25.97 9.64 12.84
N THR A 45 -26.05 9.91 14.15
CA THR A 45 -26.61 8.93 15.10
C THR A 45 -28.10 8.70 14.84
N GLU A 46 -28.87 9.76 14.59
CA GLU A 46 -30.27 9.66 14.21
C GLU A 46 -30.44 8.92 12.87
N TYR A 47 -29.58 9.21 11.88
CA TYR A 47 -29.59 8.54 10.59
C TYR A 47 -29.37 7.04 10.73
N VAL A 48 -28.42 6.61 11.55
CA VAL A 48 -28.12 5.19 11.82
C VAL A 48 -29.31 4.51 12.52
N VAL A 49 -29.92 5.16 13.50
CA VAL A 49 -31.11 4.62 14.20
C VAL A 49 -32.30 4.52 13.25
N ARG A 50 -32.56 5.56 12.45
CA ARG A 50 -33.67 5.63 11.48
C ARG A 50 -33.56 4.56 10.39
N HIS A 51 -32.34 4.22 9.98
CA HIS A 51 -32.07 3.19 8.96
C HIS A 51 -31.65 1.84 9.55
N ARG A 52 -32.08 1.54 10.79
CA ARG A 52 -31.88 0.26 11.50
C ARG A 52 -30.44 -0.27 11.41
N GLY A 53 -29.49 0.57 11.82
CA GLY A 53 -28.06 0.25 11.87
C GLY A 53 -27.32 0.45 10.55
N ALA A 54 -27.97 1.06 9.55
CA ALA A 54 -27.41 1.37 8.24
C ALA A 54 -26.58 0.20 7.67
N ARG A 55 -27.26 -0.87 7.24
CA ARG A 55 -26.63 -2.11 6.74
C ARG A 55 -25.54 -1.88 5.70
N HIS A 56 -25.59 -0.77 4.95
CA HIS A 56 -24.59 -0.36 3.97
C HIS A 56 -23.32 0.28 4.57
N LEU A 57 -23.38 0.80 5.80
CA LEU A 57 -22.23 1.29 6.57
C LEU A 57 -21.53 0.16 7.34
N ARG A 58 -22.17 -1.02 7.44
CA ARG A 58 -21.51 -2.22 7.98
C ARG A 58 -20.49 -2.70 6.95
N PRO A 59 -19.20 -2.85 7.31
CA PRO A 59 -18.23 -3.38 6.37
C PRO A 59 -18.68 -4.77 5.93
N VAL A 60 -18.82 -4.98 4.62
CA VAL A 60 -19.25 -6.25 4.01
C VAL A 60 -18.35 -7.42 4.45
N GLY A 61 -17.10 -7.12 4.82
CA GLY A 61 -16.15 -8.08 5.38
C GLY A 61 -16.51 -8.61 6.78
N ALA A 62 -17.43 -7.99 7.53
CA ALA A 62 -17.80 -8.44 8.88
C ALA A 62 -18.72 -9.66 8.89
N ASP A 63 -19.51 -9.84 7.83
CA ASP A 63 -20.39 -11.02 7.65
C ASP A 63 -19.74 -12.09 6.74
N MET A 64 -18.52 -11.84 6.27
CA MET A 64 -17.83 -12.70 5.31
C MET A 64 -17.09 -13.83 6.04
N PRO A 65 -17.21 -15.09 5.59
CA PRO A 65 -16.50 -16.19 6.22
C PRO A 65 -14.99 -16.03 6.03
N LEU A 66 -14.21 -16.51 7.01
CA LEU A 66 -12.77 -16.27 7.12
C LEU A 66 -11.98 -16.65 5.85
N TYR A 67 -12.42 -17.67 5.11
CA TYR A 67 -11.78 -18.11 3.87
C TYR A 67 -11.89 -17.09 2.72
N GLN A 68 -13.02 -16.38 2.64
CA GLN A 68 -13.22 -15.29 1.68
C GLN A 68 -12.46 -14.04 2.10
N TYR A 69 -12.43 -13.75 3.41
CA TYR A 69 -11.66 -12.64 3.96
C TYR A 69 -10.15 -12.81 3.72
N LEU A 70 -9.64 -14.04 3.82
CA LEU A 70 -8.23 -14.37 3.60
C LEU A 70 -7.87 -14.58 2.12
N LEU A 71 -8.85 -14.54 1.20
CA LEU A 71 -8.68 -14.76 -0.25
C LEU A 71 -7.82 -16.01 -0.55
N LEU A 72 -8.16 -17.14 0.08
CA LEU A 72 -7.35 -18.36 0.02
C LEU A 72 -7.14 -18.89 -1.42
N ASP A 73 -8.12 -18.66 -2.30
CA ASP A 73 -8.04 -18.97 -3.74
C ASP A 73 -6.93 -18.18 -4.46
N VAL A 74 -6.82 -16.88 -4.16
CA VAL A 74 -5.76 -16.03 -4.73
C VAL A 74 -4.38 -16.45 -4.22
N ALA A 75 -4.28 -16.80 -2.93
CA ALA A 75 -3.03 -17.33 -2.37
C ALA A 75 -2.61 -18.64 -3.06
N ALA A 76 -3.56 -19.57 -3.27
CA ALA A 76 -3.30 -20.81 -3.99
C ALA A 76 -2.86 -20.57 -5.44
N ALA A 77 -3.53 -19.67 -6.17
CA ALA A 77 -3.18 -19.32 -7.54
C ALA A 77 -1.77 -18.71 -7.65
N VAL A 78 -1.40 -17.82 -6.72
CA VAL A 78 -0.06 -17.22 -6.66
C VAL A 78 1.01 -18.27 -6.37
N LEU A 79 0.77 -19.17 -5.42
CA LEU A 79 1.71 -20.26 -5.10
C LEU A 79 1.89 -21.22 -6.28
N ALA A 80 0.79 -21.58 -6.97
CA ALA A 80 0.83 -22.43 -8.15
C ALA A 80 1.62 -21.77 -9.29
N ALA A 81 1.39 -20.48 -9.54
CA ALA A 81 2.13 -19.73 -10.55
C ALA A 81 3.64 -19.65 -10.23
N ALA A 82 3.99 -19.39 -8.97
CA ALA A 82 5.40 -19.38 -8.52
C ALA A 82 6.07 -20.76 -8.66
N ALA A 83 5.37 -21.83 -8.29
CA ALA A 83 5.87 -23.19 -8.47
C ALA A 83 6.06 -23.54 -9.95
N ALA A 84 5.10 -23.20 -10.81
CA ALA A 84 5.20 -23.39 -12.25
C ALA A 84 6.42 -22.63 -12.83
N ALA A 85 6.61 -21.37 -12.46
CA ALA A 85 7.76 -20.58 -12.90
C ALA A 85 9.09 -21.22 -12.48
N LEU A 86 9.19 -21.71 -11.23
CA LEU A 86 10.39 -22.40 -10.75
C LEU A 86 10.65 -23.70 -11.51
N LEU A 87 9.61 -24.49 -11.78
CA LEU A 87 9.72 -25.75 -12.53
C LEU A 87 10.16 -25.50 -13.97
N LEU A 88 9.62 -24.46 -14.62
CA LEU A 88 10.02 -24.02 -15.96
C LEU A 88 11.47 -23.54 -15.99
N LEU A 89 11.90 -22.74 -15.02
CA LEU A 89 13.29 -22.32 -14.92
C LEU A 89 14.23 -23.52 -14.74
N ARG A 90 13.85 -24.46 -13.87
CA ARG A 90 14.62 -25.69 -13.62
C ARG A 90 14.65 -26.61 -14.84
N SER A 91 13.58 -26.69 -15.63
CA SER A 91 13.56 -27.49 -16.86
C SER A 91 14.43 -26.86 -17.94
N LEU A 92 14.36 -25.54 -18.12
CA LEU A 92 15.21 -24.80 -19.05
C LEU A 92 16.70 -24.91 -18.69
N LEU A 93 17.05 -24.75 -17.42
CA LEU A 93 18.44 -24.91 -16.95
C LEU A 93 18.95 -26.33 -17.22
N ARG A 94 18.14 -27.36 -16.92
CA ARG A 94 18.50 -28.76 -17.21
C ARG A 94 18.67 -29.02 -18.70
N ALA A 95 17.78 -28.49 -19.54
CA ALA A 95 17.89 -28.61 -20.99
C ALA A 95 19.16 -27.94 -21.51
N LEU A 96 19.47 -26.71 -21.05
CA LEU A 96 20.67 -25.98 -21.43
C LEU A 96 21.96 -26.69 -21.00
N LEU A 97 22.00 -27.22 -19.77
CA LEU A 97 23.12 -28.03 -19.27
C LEU A 97 23.25 -29.36 -20.01
N GLY A 98 22.14 -30.00 -20.40
CA GLY A 98 22.13 -31.23 -21.20
C GLY A 98 22.53 -31.01 -22.67
N LEU A 99 22.35 -29.80 -23.19
CA LEU A 99 22.81 -29.38 -24.53
C LEU A 99 24.28 -28.90 -24.54
N LEU A 100 24.82 -28.48 -23.40
CA LEU A 100 26.22 -28.08 -23.21
C LEU A 100 27.27 -29.13 -23.68
N PRO A 101 27.13 -30.44 -23.41
CA PRO A 101 28.09 -31.45 -23.88
C PRO A 101 28.08 -31.68 -25.40
N LEU A 102 27.09 -31.16 -26.13
CA LEU A 102 27.02 -31.23 -27.59
C LEU A 102 27.67 -30.01 -28.28
N LEU A 103 28.13 -29.01 -27.52
CA LEU A 103 28.90 -27.92 -28.10
C LEU A 103 30.21 -28.50 -28.66
N PRO A 104 30.43 -28.41 -29.98
CA PRO A 104 31.64 -28.93 -30.58
C PRO A 104 32.81 -28.14 -30.02
N ARG A 105 33.69 -28.80 -29.24
CA ARG A 105 35.00 -28.24 -28.89
C ARG A 105 35.71 -27.95 -30.22
N ARG A 106 35.74 -26.68 -30.61
CA ARG A 106 36.52 -26.19 -31.75
C ARG A 106 37.98 -26.53 -31.46
N LYS A 107 38.46 -27.65 -31.99
CA LYS A 107 39.86 -28.05 -31.86
C LYS A 107 40.69 -27.00 -32.60
N GLU A 108 41.39 -26.19 -31.82
CA GLU A 108 42.37 -25.23 -32.30
C GLU A 108 43.51 -26.01 -32.96
N LYS A 109 43.59 -25.93 -34.30
CA LYS A 109 44.69 -26.51 -35.07
C LYS A 109 45.92 -25.65 -34.85
N ARG A 110 46.84 -26.13 -34.03
CA ARG A 110 48.23 -25.64 -33.95
C ARG A 110 48.96 -26.05 -35.24
N GLN A 111 49.23 -25.08 -36.09
CA GLN A 111 50.39 -25.11 -36.99
C GLN A 111 51.56 -24.45 -36.27
#